data_AF-A0A1I7HQC0-F1
#
_entry.id   AF-A0A1I7HQC0-F1
#
_cell.length_a   1.000
_cell.length_b   1.000
_cell.length_c   1.000
_cell.angle_alpha   90.00
_cell.angle_beta   90.00
_cell.angle_gamma   90.00
#
_symmetry.space_group_name_H-M   'P 1'
#
loop_
_entity.id
_entity.type
_entity.pdbx_description
1 polymer ?
#
loop_
_entity_poly.entity_id
_entity_poly.type
_entity_poly.pdbx_seq_one_letter_code
_entity_poly.pdbx_strand_id
1 'polypeptide(L)'
;MAGNLCCISPQDSREARQASPADRGGRGLVVRRSGESTATARPRLTPDRLAERVAGLGEGERLAVVGLTRDGAGAVLAAREIGRAVLLVATEELRTARAVIDRLLDDLADLALARWPDWPGRDGSAPAFSGPWLKAAATFAAAGRPPRFRRMAPALEFAQLLQAVDPGSVILVAEVDPASPARAAPVIEALEWCAGHGAACVVALPVEPPDAPPYDRILYGACTIGRAPEPAEKRFIPARSQAHHASEAERRIEAALARDPELAGLFAGNEIVRVAGHGRQPRVDLVCREHRVVVEIDGPEHQASPKFGQDRHRDYELMVAGYLVLRLTNDQVAEDLQFAVEKIRAVVRLRRTLPSPGDTTR
;
A
#
# COMPACT_ATOMS: atom_id res chain seq x y z
N MET A 1 85.92 -1.54 -25.78
CA MET A 1 86.83 -2.23 -24.86
C MET A 1 86.66 -1.64 -23.47
N ALA A 2 86.60 -2.50 -22.44
CA ALA A 2 86.52 -2.23 -20.99
C ALA A 2 85.24 -1.51 -20.50
N GLY A 3 84.57 -1.89 -19.42
CA GLY A 3 84.82 -2.94 -18.43
C GLY A 3 84.18 -2.54 -17.08
N ASN A 4 83.63 -3.52 -16.35
CA ASN A 4 83.53 -3.62 -14.87
C ASN A 4 82.70 -2.58 -14.09
N LEU A 5 82.30 -2.81 -12.83
CA LEU A 5 81.79 -3.96 -12.06
C LEU A 5 81.26 -3.34 -10.73
N CYS A 6 80.15 -3.86 -10.23
CA CYS A 6 79.69 -4.02 -8.83
C CYS A 6 80.06 -3.04 -7.67
N CYS A 7 78.99 -2.58 -6.99
CA CYS A 7 78.62 -2.91 -5.58
C CYS A 7 79.17 -2.14 -4.34
N ILE A 8 78.18 -1.70 -3.53
CA ILE A 8 78.06 -1.60 -2.05
C ILE A 8 78.46 -0.27 -1.33
N SER A 9 77.47 0.26 -0.58
CA SER A 9 77.40 1.39 0.37
C SER A 9 78.20 1.16 1.69
N PRO A 10 78.00 1.87 2.84
CA PRO A 10 77.48 3.21 3.19
C PRO A 10 78.42 3.97 4.18
N GLN A 11 78.12 5.24 4.60
CA GLN A 11 78.21 5.71 6.02
C GLN A 11 78.02 7.24 6.23
N ASP A 12 77.27 7.53 7.30
CA ASP A 12 77.36 8.62 8.29
C ASP A 12 77.46 10.11 7.89
N SER A 13 76.53 10.90 8.44
CA SER A 13 76.87 12.14 9.18
C SER A 13 75.75 12.54 10.14
N ARG A 14 76.18 12.83 11.37
CA ARG A 14 75.43 13.16 12.58
C ARG A 14 74.93 14.61 12.57
N GLU A 15 73.85 14.88 13.31
CA GLU A 15 73.85 15.97 14.28
C GLU A 15 72.82 15.72 15.39
N ALA A 16 73.25 15.95 16.63
CA ALA A 16 72.51 15.70 17.86
C ALA A 16 72.22 17.03 18.56
N ARG A 17 71.05 17.17 19.21
CA ARG A 17 70.89 17.97 20.43
C ARG A 17 69.59 17.63 21.19
N GLN A 18 69.82 16.98 22.34
CA GLN A 18 69.24 17.23 23.67
C GLN A 18 67.72 17.24 23.88
N ALA A 19 67.28 16.34 24.76
CA ALA A 19 65.95 16.24 25.36
C ALA A 19 65.95 16.67 26.84
N SER A 20 64.84 17.26 27.31
CA SER A 20 64.35 17.15 28.70
C SER A 20 62.94 17.77 28.87
N PRO A 21 62.17 17.43 29.92
CA PRO A 21 60.89 16.72 29.75
C PRO A 21 59.68 17.30 30.53
N ALA A 22 58.46 16.98 30.06
CA ALA A 22 57.17 16.89 30.79
C ALA A 22 56.09 16.85 29.67
N ASP A 23 55.02 16.07 29.68
CA ASP A 23 54.14 15.70 30.77
C ASP A 23 53.37 14.42 30.43
N ARG A 24 52.91 13.74 31.46
CA ARG A 24 52.24 12.44 31.46
C ARG A 24 50.84 12.53 30.86
N GLY A 25 50.48 11.50 30.09
CA GLY A 25 49.09 11.23 29.72
C GLY A 25 48.97 9.82 29.18
N GLY A 26 48.66 8.86 30.06
CA GLY A 26 48.53 7.45 29.73
C GLY A 26 47.57 7.22 28.57
N ARG A 27 48.05 6.51 27.55
CA ARG A 27 47.19 5.92 26.52
C ARG A 27 46.34 4.82 27.15
N GLY A 28 45.17 5.21 27.65
CA GLY A 28 44.06 4.28 27.77
C GLY A 28 43.72 3.78 26.38
N LEU A 29 44.01 2.50 26.13
CA LEU A 29 43.51 1.77 24.98
C LEU A 29 41.99 1.82 25.04
N VAL A 30 41.38 2.77 24.32
CA VAL A 30 39.92 2.82 24.15
C VAL A 30 39.57 1.62 23.26
N VAL A 31 39.23 0.52 23.92
CA VAL A 31 38.49 -0.58 23.30
C VAL A 31 37.17 0.04 22.83
N ARG A 32 37.10 0.34 21.53
CA ARG A 32 35.86 0.78 20.89
C ARG A 32 34.84 -0.33 21.08
N ARG A 33 33.78 -0.05 21.84
CA ARG A 33 32.63 -0.94 21.91
C ARG A 33 31.98 -0.93 20.52
N SER A 34 31.93 -2.09 19.90
CA SER A 34 31.18 -2.39 18.69
C SER A 34 29.73 -1.96 18.91
N GLY A 35 29.29 -0.86 18.27
CA GLY A 35 27.90 -0.38 18.39
C GLY A 35 27.65 1.12 18.21
N GLU A 36 28.66 1.98 18.05
CA GLU A 36 28.42 3.40 17.75
C GLU A 36 28.17 3.60 16.25
N SER A 37 26.89 3.61 15.86
CA SER A 37 26.43 4.10 14.57
C SER A 37 26.79 5.57 14.41
N THR A 38 27.74 5.88 13.53
CA THR A 38 28.00 7.23 13.05
C THR A 38 26.93 7.62 12.02
N ALA A 39 25.66 7.57 12.40
CA ALA A 39 24.59 8.12 11.57
C ALA A 39 24.64 9.64 11.70
N THR A 40 25.33 10.30 10.78
CA THR A 40 25.12 11.74 10.55
C THR A 40 23.62 11.91 10.31
N ALA A 41 22.95 12.75 11.11
CA ALA A 41 21.49 12.90 11.04
C ALA A 41 21.08 13.23 9.60
N ARG A 42 20.26 12.36 8.97
CA ARG A 42 19.84 12.55 7.58
C ARG A 42 19.06 13.86 7.42
N PRO A 43 19.23 14.55 6.28
CA PRO A 43 18.51 15.79 6.04
C PRO A 43 17.00 15.52 6.03
N ARG A 44 16.27 16.23 6.90
CA ARG A 44 14.80 16.25 6.89
C ARG A 44 14.31 17.27 5.87
N LEU A 45 13.53 16.82 4.90
CA LEU A 45 12.95 17.68 3.87
C LEU A 45 11.45 17.86 4.09
N THR A 46 10.96 19.04 3.71
CA THR A 46 9.52 19.26 3.50
C THR A 46 9.10 18.66 2.16
N PRO A 47 7.79 18.41 1.93
CA PRO A 47 7.30 17.96 0.63
C PRO A 47 7.73 18.86 -0.55
N ASP A 48 7.76 20.17 -0.34
CA ASP A 48 8.12 21.12 -1.41
C ASP A 48 9.61 21.07 -1.74
N ARG A 49 10.48 21.00 -0.71
CA ARG A 49 11.93 20.80 -0.92
C ARG A 49 12.26 19.45 -1.54
N LEU A 50 11.46 18.41 -1.26
CA LEU A 50 11.60 17.13 -1.95
C LEU A 50 11.26 17.27 -3.44
N ALA A 51 10.14 17.92 -3.77
CA ALA A 51 9.74 18.14 -5.16
C ALA A 51 10.80 18.93 -5.94
N GLU A 52 11.34 20.01 -5.37
CA GLU A 52 12.46 20.76 -5.95
C GLU A 52 13.70 19.87 -6.18
N ARG A 53 14.07 19.05 -5.19
CA ARG A 53 15.22 18.14 -5.30
C ARG A 53 15.01 17.06 -6.36
N VAL A 54 13.80 16.53 -6.48
CA VAL A 54 13.43 15.52 -7.48
C VAL A 54 13.41 16.14 -8.88
N ALA A 55 12.89 17.35 -9.04
CA ALA A 55 12.91 18.07 -10.31
C ALA A 55 14.35 18.29 -10.82
N GLY A 56 15.28 18.58 -9.90
CA GLY A 56 16.70 18.80 -10.20
C GLY A 56 17.55 17.53 -10.43
N LEU A 57 16.98 16.33 -10.36
CA LEU A 57 17.76 15.09 -10.58
C LEU A 57 18.29 15.00 -12.01
N GLY A 58 19.61 14.84 -12.16
CA GLY A 58 20.26 14.60 -13.44
C GLY A 58 20.04 13.17 -13.98
N GLU A 59 20.52 12.92 -15.21
CA GLU A 59 20.54 11.58 -15.80
C GLU A 59 21.38 10.62 -14.95
N GLY A 60 20.80 9.45 -14.65
CA GLY A 60 21.44 8.43 -13.82
C GLY A 60 21.57 8.76 -12.33
N GLU A 61 21.09 9.92 -11.89
CA GLU A 61 21.05 10.24 -10.47
C GLU A 61 19.97 9.46 -9.74
N ARG A 62 20.22 9.17 -8.46
CA ARG A 62 19.32 8.41 -7.59
C ARG A 62 19.11 9.14 -6.28
N LEU A 63 17.87 9.12 -5.78
CA LEU A 63 17.53 9.66 -4.48
C LEU A 63 16.73 8.66 -3.66
N ALA A 64 17.22 8.29 -2.49
CA ALA A 64 16.43 7.56 -1.50
C ALA A 64 15.68 8.52 -0.58
N VAL A 65 14.40 8.23 -0.38
CA VAL A 65 13.48 9.03 0.43
C VAL A 65 12.85 8.13 1.49
N VAL A 66 13.17 8.39 2.75
CA VAL A 66 12.64 7.66 3.91
C VAL A 66 11.39 8.34 4.45
N GLY A 67 10.40 7.52 4.83
CA GLY A 67 9.12 7.96 5.37
C GLY A 67 8.02 8.11 4.32
N LEU A 68 8.22 7.61 3.10
CA LEU A 68 7.23 7.60 2.04
C LEU A 68 7.15 6.23 1.36
N THR A 69 5.92 5.79 1.08
CA THR A 69 5.65 4.72 0.11
C THR A 69 5.84 5.25 -1.32
N ARG A 70 5.89 4.36 -2.32
CA ARG A 70 5.88 4.76 -3.73
C ARG A 70 4.70 5.68 -4.05
N ASP A 71 3.50 5.32 -3.59
CA ASP A 71 2.28 6.09 -3.81
C ASP A 71 2.31 7.42 -3.05
N GLY A 72 2.90 7.43 -1.85
CA GLY A 72 3.14 8.63 -1.07
C GLY A 72 4.08 9.61 -1.79
N ALA A 73 5.16 9.11 -2.39
CA ALA A 73 6.06 9.90 -3.22
C ALA A 73 5.34 10.40 -4.49
N GLY A 74 4.56 9.54 -5.15
CA GLY A 74 3.73 9.92 -6.29
C GLY A 74 2.75 11.04 -5.97
N ALA A 75 2.04 10.96 -4.84
CA ALA A 75 1.11 11.99 -4.40
C ALA A 75 1.82 13.30 -4.03
N VAL A 76 3.03 13.23 -3.45
CA VAL A 76 3.83 14.43 -3.20
C VAL A 76 4.18 15.09 -4.53
N LEU A 77 4.73 14.35 -5.48
CA LEU A 77 5.16 14.88 -6.78
C LEU A 77 3.98 15.38 -7.61
N ALA A 78 2.85 14.67 -7.64
CA ALA A 78 1.68 15.06 -8.44
C ALA A 78 1.01 16.36 -7.95
N ALA A 79 1.07 16.67 -6.65
CA ALA A 79 0.50 17.92 -6.14
C ALA A 79 1.42 19.14 -6.35
N ARG A 80 2.59 18.97 -6.99
CA ARG A 80 3.52 20.05 -7.33
C ARG A 80 3.85 19.97 -8.82
N GLU A 81 3.94 21.11 -9.48
CA GLU A 81 4.37 21.15 -10.88
C GLU A 81 5.88 20.98 -10.96
N ILE A 82 6.36 19.73 -11.02
CA ILE A 82 7.79 19.42 -11.14
C ILE A 82 8.32 19.49 -12.58
N GLY A 83 7.44 19.67 -13.57
CA GLY A 83 7.80 19.80 -14.99
C GLY A 83 8.42 18.54 -15.61
N ARG A 84 8.27 17.37 -14.96
CA ARG A 84 8.86 16.09 -15.37
C ARG A 84 7.85 14.96 -15.27
N ALA A 85 7.92 14.01 -16.20
CA ALA A 85 7.12 12.80 -16.14
C ALA A 85 7.58 11.90 -14.99
N VAL A 86 6.64 11.23 -14.32
CA VAL A 86 6.91 10.31 -13.22
C VAL A 86 6.23 8.99 -13.50
N LEU A 87 6.98 7.90 -13.39
CA LEU A 87 6.44 6.54 -13.47
C LEU A 87 6.58 5.86 -12.11
N LEU A 88 5.44 5.49 -11.52
CA LEU A 88 5.38 4.68 -10.30
C LEU A 88 5.52 3.20 -10.69
N VAL A 89 6.68 2.61 -10.40
CA VAL A 89 7.02 1.24 -10.78
C VAL A 89 6.36 0.24 -9.83
N ALA A 90 5.66 -0.76 -10.36
CA ALA A 90 5.08 -1.86 -9.59
C ALA A 90 6.11 -2.99 -9.40
N THR A 91 6.41 -3.34 -8.15
CA THR A 91 7.50 -4.28 -7.78
C THR A 91 7.09 -5.35 -6.78
N GLU A 92 5.83 -5.35 -6.33
CA GLU A 92 5.35 -6.04 -5.13
C GLU A 92 5.52 -7.57 -5.21
N GLU A 93 5.28 -8.15 -6.37
CA GLU A 93 5.34 -9.59 -6.63
C GLU A 93 6.64 -10.04 -7.31
N LEU A 94 7.50 -9.11 -7.69
CA LEU A 94 8.70 -9.39 -8.46
C LEU A 94 9.82 -9.86 -7.51
N ARG A 95 10.57 -10.88 -7.95
CA ARG A 95 11.59 -11.56 -7.11
C ARG A 95 12.99 -11.53 -7.72
N THR A 96 13.14 -11.00 -8.93
CA THR A 96 14.43 -10.89 -9.62
C THR A 96 14.55 -9.52 -10.29
N ALA A 97 15.76 -8.97 -10.36
CA ALA A 97 16.00 -7.69 -11.02
C ALA A 97 15.55 -7.73 -12.49
N ARG A 98 15.75 -8.87 -13.15
CA ARG A 98 15.28 -9.09 -14.52
C ARG A 98 13.76 -8.97 -14.66
N ALA A 99 12.99 -9.53 -13.72
CA ALA A 99 11.53 -9.40 -13.73
C ALA A 99 11.07 -7.96 -13.52
N VAL A 100 11.75 -7.20 -12.65
CA VAL A 100 11.51 -5.76 -12.47
C VAL A 100 11.78 -4.98 -13.76
N ILE A 101 12.92 -5.24 -14.41
CA ILE A 101 13.28 -4.60 -15.69
C ILE A 101 12.27 -4.98 -16.79
N ASP A 102 11.88 -6.25 -16.89
CA ASP A 102 10.91 -6.66 -17.91
C ASP A 102 9.54 -6.05 -17.70
N ARG A 103 9.07 -5.95 -16.44
CA ARG A 103 7.84 -5.25 -16.11
C ARG A 103 7.92 -3.77 -16.47
N LEU A 104 9.03 -3.11 -16.13
CA LEU A 104 9.27 -1.70 -16.46
C LEU A 104 9.24 -1.46 -17.97
N LEU A 105 9.86 -2.34 -18.76
CA LEU A 105 9.83 -2.26 -20.22
C LEU A 105 8.42 -2.47 -20.79
N ASP A 106 7.63 -3.35 -20.18
CA ASP A 106 6.21 -3.53 -20.56
C ASP A 106 5.41 -2.25 -20.25
N ASP A 107 5.56 -1.67 -19.05
CA ASP A 107 4.89 -0.42 -18.65
C ASP A 107 5.30 0.77 -19.54
N LEU A 108 6.58 0.89 -19.87
CA LEU A 108 7.07 1.94 -20.79
C LEU A 108 6.57 1.75 -22.22
N ALA A 109 6.42 0.49 -22.69
CA ALA A 109 5.83 0.22 -23.99
C ALA A 109 4.34 0.57 -24.03
N ASP A 110 3.60 0.29 -22.95
CA ASP A 110 2.20 0.69 -22.82
C ASP A 110 2.06 2.22 -22.80
N LEU A 111 2.94 2.92 -22.08
CA LEU A 111 2.99 4.39 -22.10
C LEU A 111 3.36 4.94 -23.48
N ALA A 112 4.35 4.34 -24.15
CA ALA A 112 4.70 4.75 -25.51
C ALA A 112 3.51 4.58 -26.46
N LEU A 113 2.74 3.48 -26.35
CA LEU A 113 1.51 3.33 -27.12
C LEU A 113 0.47 4.42 -26.79
N ALA A 114 0.27 4.73 -25.51
CA ALA A 114 -0.67 5.76 -25.08
C ALA A 114 -0.30 7.17 -25.58
N ARG A 115 0.99 7.41 -25.81
CA ARG A 115 1.52 8.69 -26.36
C ARG A 115 1.50 8.74 -27.89
N TRP A 116 1.20 7.65 -28.57
CA TRP A 116 1.12 7.64 -30.04
C TRP A 116 -0.14 8.39 -30.53
N PRO A 117 -0.08 9.24 -31.57
CA PRO A 117 1.04 9.50 -32.50
C PRO A 117 2.03 10.61 -32.08
N ASP A 118 1.84 11.21 -30.90
CA ASP A 118 2.50 12.41 -30.39
C ASP A 118 3.89 12.15 -29.79
N TRP A 119 4.64 11.21 -30.37
CA TRP A 119 6.02 10.96 -29.95
C TRP A 119 6.87 12.20 -30.26
N PRO A 120 7.71 12.63 -29.31
CA PRO A 120 8.61 13.77 -29.51
C PRO A 120 9.44 13.60 -30.78
N GLY A 121 9.78 14.71 -31.45
CA GLY A 121 10.68 14.71 -32.59
C GLY A 121 10.25 14.01 -33.87
N ARG A 122 9.01 13.57 -33.93
CA ARG A 122 8.38 13.21 -35.20
C ARG A 122 8.23 14.43 -36.13
N ASP A 123 8.32 15.64 -35.58
CA ASP A 123 8.33 16.94 -36.28
C ASP A 123 9.74 17.42 -36.70
N GLY A 124 10.80 16.67 -36.39
CA GLY A 124 12.18 17.00 -36.73
C GLY A 124 13.00 17.71 -35.63
N SER A 125 12.42 17.98 -34.46
CA SER A 125 13.20 18.20 -33.23
C SER A 125 13.82 16.86 -32.78
N ALA A 126 15.02 16.81 -32.20
CA ALA A 126 15.79 15.54 -32.15
C ALA A 126 15.74 14.79 -30.79
N PRO A 127 14.87 13.79 -30.60
CA PRO A 127 15.13 12.63 -29.77
C PRO A 127 16.01 11.65 -30.53
N ALA A 128 16.90 10.98 -29.80
CA ALA A 128 17.86 10.03 -30.36
C ALA A 128 17.21 8.67 -30.65
N PHE A 129 16.17 8.65 -31.49
CA PHE A 129 15.60 7.38 -31.94
C PHE A 129 16.56 6.67 -32.90
N SER A 130 16.65 5.36 -32.74
CA SER A 130 17.18 4.49 -33.79
C SER A 130 16.16 4.44 -34.92
N GLY A 131 16.56 4.85 -36.14
CA GLY A 131 15.66 4.85 -37.31
C GLY A 131 14.94 3.51 -37.56
N PRO A 132 15.65 2.36 -37.49
CA PRO A 132 15.02 1.04 -37.57
C PRO A 132 14.01 0.77 -36.45
N TRP A 133 14.32 1.18 -35.21
CA TRP A 133 13.42 1.00 -34.07
C TRP A 133 12.15 1.84 -34.26
N LEU A 134 12.30 3.12 -34.60
CA LEU A 134 11.18 4.05 -34.79
C LEU A 134 10.19 3.54 -35.83
N LYS A 135 10.69 3.02 -36.96
CA LYS A 135 9.84 2.44 -38.01
C LYS A 135 9.05 1.23 -37.51
N ALA A 136 9.71 0.31 -36.80
CA ALA A 136 9.06 -0.88 -36.26
C ALA A 136 8.04 -0.52 -35.16
N ALA A 137 8.45 0.36 -34.23
CA ALA A 137 7.64 0.82 -33.12
C ALA A 137 6.39 1.57 -33.60
N ALA A 138 6.53 2.47 -34.58
CA ALA A 138 5.43 3.16 -35.23
C ALA A 138 4.43 2.20 -35.89
N THR A 139 4.93 1.12 -36.51
CA THR A 139 4.08 0.08 -37.13
C THR A 139 3.25 -0.66 -36.08
N PHE A 140 3.86 -1.01 -34.94
CA PHE A 140 3.15 -1.66 -33.83
C PHE A 140 2.12 -0.71 -33.20
N ALA A 141 2.53 0.53 -32.90
CA ALA A 141 1.67 1.51 -32.27
C ALA A 141 0.47 1.89 -33.16
N ALA A 142 0.68 2.05 -34.47
CA ALA A 142 -0.40 2.27 -35.44
C ALA A 142 -1.40 1.09 -35.51
N ALA A 143 -0.97 -0.12 -35.16
CA ALA A 143 -1.83 -1.29 -35.04
C ALA A 143 -2.44 -1.46 -33.63
N GLY A 144 -2.32 -0.46 -32.74
CA GLY A 144 -2.83 -0.52 -31.37
C GLY A 144 -2.05 -1.46 -30.44
N ARG A 145 -0.79 -1.77 -30.77
CA ARG A 145 0.05 -2.71 -30.03
C ARG A 145 1.25 -2.01 -29.39
N PRO A 146 1.62 -2.34 -28.14
CA PRO A 146 2.80 -1.77 -27.51
C PRO A 146 4.08 -2.08 -28.30
N PRO A 147 5.00 -1.12 -28.50
CA PRO A 147 6.26 -1.30 -29.20
C PRO A 147 7.30 -2.05 -28.34
N ARG A 148 6.95 -3.26 -27.89
CA ARG A 148 7.77 -4.14 -27.05
C ARG A 148 8.46 -5.21 -27.91
N PHE A 149 9.78 -5.25 -27.87
CA PHE A 149 10.64 -6.12 -28.68
C PHE A 149 11.54 -7.02 -27.82
N ARG A 150 11.00 -8.10 -27.25
CA ARG A 150 11.73 -9.00 -26.32
C ARG A 150 13.04 -9.64 -26.83
N ARG A 151 13.29 -9.61 -28.15
CA ARG A 151 14.56 -10.08 -28.74
C ARG A 151 15.64 -8.99 -28.80
N MET A 152 15.27 -7.73 -28.56
CA MET A 152 16.19 -6.60 -28.47
C MET A 152 16.94 -6.64 -27.13
N ALA A 153 18.15 -6.08 -27.11
CA ALA A 153 18.87 -5.88 -25.86
C ALA A 153 18.05 -4.95 -24.94
N PRO A 154 17.78 -5.32 -23.68
CA PRO A 154 16.94 -4.55 -22.76
C PRO A 154 17.37 -3.09 -22.61
N ALA A 155 18.69 -2.84 -22.59
CA ALA A 155 19.26 -1.49 -22.48
C ALA A 155 18.90 -0.58 -23.66
N LEU A 156 18.99 -1.12 -24.89
CA LEU A 156 18.64 -0.38 -26.10
C LEU A 156 17.15 -0.09 -26.14
N GLU A 157 16.33 -1.08 -25.82
CA GLU A 157 14.89 -0.94 -25.81
C GLU A 157 14.43 0.06 -24.73
N PHE A 158 15.01 -0.01 -23.53
CA PHE A 158 14.77 0.94 -22.45
C PHE A 158 15.03 2.38 -22.88
N ALA A 159 16.20 2.63 -23.48
CA ALA A 159 16.55 3.95 -23.97
C ALA A 159 15.56 4.47 -25.03
N GLN A 160 15.18 3.63 -26.00
CA GLN A 160 14.23 4.02 -27.04
C GLN A 160 12.82 4.29 -26.49
N LEU A 161 12.36 3.47 -25.53
CA LEU A 161 11.06 3.64 -24.90
C LEU A 161 11.01 4.91 -24.04
N LEU A 162 12.08 5.23 -23.30
CA LEU A 162 12.16 6.50 -22.55
C LEU A 162 12.04 7.70 -23.49
N GLN A 163 12.70 7.67 -24.65
CA GLN A 163 12.57 8.73 -25.65
C GLN A 163 11.14 8.84 -26.21
N ALA A 164 10.42 7.73 -26.36
CA ALA A 164 9.04 7.74 -26.84
C ALA A 164 8.04 8.25 -25.79
N VAL A 165 8.30 7.99 -24.50
CA VAL A 165 7.46 8.44 -23.40
C VAL A 165 7.69 9.91 -23.11
N ASP A 166 8.93 10.28 -22.76
CA ASP A 166 9.35 11.66 -22.50
C ASP A 166 10.90 11.77 -22.49
N PRO A 167 11.54 12.40 -23.50
CA PRO A 167 13.00 12.45 -23.65
C PRO A 167 13.69 13.08 -22.43
N GLY A 168 14.43 12.27 -21.67
CA GLY A 168 15.24 12.74 -20.53
C GLY A 168 14.44 13.21 -19.30
N SER A 169 13.10 13.12 -19.34
CA SER A 169 12.23 13.70 -18.31
C SER A 169 11.71 12.65 -17.31
N VAL A 170 11.57 11.38 -17.70
CA VAL A 170 10.93 10.36 -16.86
C VAL A 170 11.75 10.04 -15.61
N ILE A 171 11.13 10.23 -14.45
CA ILE A 171 11.62 9.81 -13.14
C ILE A 171 10.94 8.50 -12.75
N LEU A 172 11.73 7.47 -12.44
CA LEU A 172 11.23 6.17 -11.98
C LEU A 172 11.16 6.17 -10.46
N VAL A 173 9.97 5.94 -9.91
CA VAL A 173 9.76 5.84 -8.45
C VAL A 173 9.40 4.40 -8.12
N ALA A 174 10.20 3.72 -7.31
CA ALA A 174 9.85 2.37 -6.84
C ALA A 174 9.97 2.27 -5.31
N GLU A 175 9.10 1.46 -4.73
CA GLU A 175 9.17 1.13 -3.30
C GLU A 175 10.18 0.01 -3.07
N VAL A 176 10.97 0.15 -2.02
CA VAL A 176 11.84 -0.91 -1.50
C VAL A 176 11.31 -1.34 -0.14
N ASP A 177 11.03 -2.65 -0.01
CA ASP A 177 10.62 -3.25 1.25
C ASP A 177 11.78 -3.18 2.26
N PRO A 178 11.70 -2.38 3.33
CA PRO A 178 12.80 -2.18 4.27
C PRO A 178 12.96 -3.36 5.26
N ALA A 179 11.98 -4.27 5.30
CA ALA A 179 11.97 -5.42 6.22
C ALA A 179 12.43 -6.73 5.54
N SER A 180 12.50 -6.78 4.21
CA SER A 180 12.82 -7.99 3.48
C SER A 180 13.98 -7.78 2.48
N PRO A 181 15.23 -8.10 2.87
CA PRO A 181 16.39 -8.02 1.97
C PRO A 181 16.20 -8.77 0.65
N ALA A 182 15.50 -9.92 0.69
CA ALA A 182 15.21 -10.73 -0.50
C ALA A 182 14.24 -10.05 -1.49
N ARG A 183 13.35 -9.18 -1.00
CA ARG A 183 12.47 -8.37 -1.85
C ARG A 183 13.13 -7.05 -2.24
N ALA A 184 13.95 -6.47 -1.37
CA ALA A 184 14.67 -5.23 -1.61
C ALA A 184 15.75 -5.36 -2.69
N ALA A 185 16.58 -6.40 -2.64
CA ALA A 185 17.75 -6.54 -3.51
C ALA A 185 17.39 -6.49 -5.01
N PRO A 186 16.39 -7.24 -5.51
CA PRO A 186 15.95 -7.15 -6.91
C PRO A 186 15.55 -5.75 -7.37
N VAL A 187 14.85 -5.00 -6.51
CA VAL A 187 14.36 -3.65 -6.85
C VAL A 187 15.52 -2.67 -6.87
N ILE A 188 16.40 -2.73 -5.87
CA ILE A 188 17.61 -1.91 -5.80
C ILE A 188 18.47 -2.15 -7.04
N GLU A 189 18.77 -3.42 -7.37
CA GLU A 189 19.56 -3.78 -8.55
C GLU A 189 18.93 -3.29 -9.86
N ALA A 190 17.60 -3.42 -10.01
CA ALA A 190 16.91 -2.91 -11.19
C ALA A 190 16.95 -1.38 -11.30
N LEU A 191 16.78 -0.65 -10.21
CA LEU A 191 16.88 0.81 -10.21
C LEU A 191 18.31 1.29 -10.47
N GLU A 192 19.31 0.58 -9.97
CA GLU A 192 20.71 0.86 -10.30
C GLU A 192 20.99 0.60 -11.78
N TRP A 193 20.44 -0.48 -12.34
CA TRP A 193 20.51 -0.76 -13.77
C TRP A 193 19.86 0.37 -14.58
N CYS A 194 18.65 0.82 -14.21
CA CYS A 194 17.95 1.92 -14.90
C CYS A 194 18.77 3.21 -14.85
N ALA A 195 19.34 3.53 -13.67
CA ALA A 195 20.19 4.69 -13.49
C ALA A 195 21.48 4.61 -14.32
N GLY A 196 22.09 3.43 -14.40
CA GLY A 196 23.23 3.18 -15.29
C GLY A 196 22.92 3.37 -16.79
N HIS A 197 21.64 3.42 -17.16
CA HIS A 197 21.15 3.69 -18.51
C HIS A 197 20.45 5.06 -18.62
N GLY A 198 20.76 6.00 -17.72
CA GLY A 198 20.39 7.41 -17.82
C GLY A 198 19.07 7.80 -17.15
N ALA A 199 18.33 6.86 -16.56
CA ALA A 199 17.10 7.21 -15.85
C ALA A 199 17.37 7.87 -14.50
N ALA A 200 16.62 8.92 -14.18
CA ALA A 200 16.57 9.42 -12.80
C ALA A 200 15.67 8.49 -11.97
N CYS A 201 16.15 8.06 -10.80
CA CYS A 201 15.43 7.12 -9.95
C CYS A 201 15.17 7.68 -8.55
N VAL A 202 13.98 7.42 -8.02
CA VAL A 202 13.61 7.68 -6.63
C VAL A 202 13.31 6.35 -5.95
N VAL A 203 14.01 6.09 -4.85
CA VAL A 203 13.77 4.94 -3.99
C VAL A 203 12.88 5.39 -2.84
N ALA A 204 11.64 4.92 -2.80
CA ALA A 204 10.72 5.18 -1.71
C ALA A 204 10.89 4.11 -0.62
N LEU A 205 11.21 4.54 0.60
CA LEU A 205 11.35 3.70 1.77
C LEU A 205 10.28 4.10 2.79
N PRO A 206 9.25 3.27 3.04
CA PRO A 206 8.15 3.65 3.94
C PRO A 206 8.63 3.83 5.38
N VAL A 207 9.64 3.08 5.78
CA VAL A 207 10.32 3.19 7.07
C VAL A 207 11.83 3.10 6.88
N GLU A 208 12.55 3.51 7.92
CA GLU A 208 14.01 3.44 7.99
C GLU A 208 14.49 1.97 7.84
N PRO A 209 15.28 1.64 6.79
CA PRO A 209 15.84 0.29 6.64
C PRO A 209 17.09 0.12 7.53
N PRO A 210 17.53 -1.11 7.80
CA PRO A 210 18.79 -1.35 8.48
C PRO A 210 19.99 -0.88 7.63
N ASP A 211 21.04 -0.40 8.29
CA ASP A 211 22.32 -0.05 7.65
C ASP A 211 23.14 -1.31 7.35
N ALA A 212 22.63 -2.12 6.41
CA ALA A 212 23.20 -3.40 6.01
C ALA A 212 22.80 -3.73 4.56
N PRO A 213 23.51 -4.65 3.88
CA PRO A 213 23.13 -5.10 2.55
C PRO A 213 21.69 -5.65 2.50
N PRO A 214 20.91 -5.32 1.45
CA PRO A 214 21.30 -4.53 0.26
C PRO A 214 21.09 -3.00 0.41
N TYR A 215 20.63 -2.51 1.56
CA TYR A 215 20.16 -1.13 1.74
C TYR A 215 21.30 -0.11 1.81
N ASP A 216 22.46 -0.49 2.34
CA ASP A 216 23.68 0.32 2.37
C ASP A 216 23.99 1.02 1.03
N ARG A 217 23.69 0.36 -0.11
CA ARG A 217 23.86 0.86 -1.48
C ARG A 217 23.00 2.08 -1.85
N ILE A 218 21.88 2.29 -1.15
CA ILE A 218 20.92 3.37 -1.43
C ILE A 218 20.85 4.43 -0.34
N LEU A 219 21.49 4.20 0.81
CA LEU A 219 21.39 5.08 1.98
C LEU A 219 22.29 6.32 1.90
N TYR A 220 23.33 6.29 1.06
CA TYR A 220 24.18 7.46 0.85
C TYR A 220 23.38 8.61 0.21
N GLY A 221 23.38 9.79 0.86
CA GLY A 221 22.64 10.96 0.39
C GLY A 221 21.12 10.88 0.58
N ALA A 222 20.62 9.82 1.23
CA ALA A 222 19.20 9.63 1.53
C ALA A 222 18.66 10.77 2.39
N CYS A 223 17.41 11.14 2.15
CA CYS A 223 16.70 12.15 2.92
C CYS A 223 15.48 11.57 3.61
N THR A 224 15.01 12.23 4.67
CA THR A 224 13.81 11.83 5.40
C THR A 224 12.71 12.87 5.17
N ILE A 225 11.48 12.43 4.90
CA ILE A 225 10.34 13.33 4.86
C ILE A 225 9.80 13.55 6.27
N GLY A 226 9.83 14.80 6.71
CA GLY A 226 9.14 15.21 7.92
C GLY A 226 7.64 15.30 7.65
N ARG A 227 6.88 14.24 7.93
CA ARG A 227 5.41 14.32 7.98
C ARG A 227 4.96 14.71 9.38
N ALA A 228 4.24 15.82 9.50
CA ALA A 228 3.37 16.01 10.65
C ALA A 228 2.34 14.85 10.65
N PRO A 229 2.08 14.21 11.80
CA PRO A 229 1.06 13.18 11.84
C PRO A 229 -0.26 13.79 11.38
N GLU A 230 -0.97 13.10 10.47
CA GLU A 230 -2.32 13.53 10.08
C GLU A 230 -3.15 13.76 11.36
N PRO A 231 -4.06 14.75 11.37
CA PRO A 231 -4.96 14.96 12.50
C PRO A 231 -5.61 13.65 12.93
N ALA A 232 -5.73 13.44 14.24
CA ALA A 232 -6.27 12.20 14.80
C ALA A 232 -7.62 11.84 14.16
N GLU A 233 -8.45 12.84 13.85
CA GLU A 233 -9.74 12.71 13.17
C GLU A 233 -9.67 11.99 11.82
N LYS A 234 -8.63 12.25 10.99
CA LYS A 234 -8.45 11.58 9.69
C LYS A 234 -7.85 10.18 9.78
N ARG A 235 -7.16 9.89 10.90
CA ARG A 235 -6.61 8.56 11.20
C ARG A 235 -7.51 7.75 12.12
N PHE A 236 -8.58 8.37 12.61
CA PHE A 236 -9.59 7.72 13.42
C PHE A 236 -10.39 6.84 12.48
N ILE A 237 -10.08 5.55 12.53
CA ILE A 237 -10.94 4.55 11.92
C ILE A 237 -12.02 4.30 12.97
N PRO A 238 -13.25 4.85 12.81
CA PRO A 238 -14.33 4.46 13.69
C PRO A 238 -14.50 2.94 13.57
N ALA A 239 -14.83 2.26 14.67
CA ALA A 239 -15.30 0.89 14.57
C ALA A 239 -16.42 0.87 13.52
N ARG A 240 -16.27 0.02 12.48
CA ARG A 240 -17.23 -0.05 11.36
C ARG A 240 -18.64 -0.15 11.92
N SER A 241 -19.36 0.96 11.97
CA SER A 241 -20.80 0.92 11.99
C SER A 241 -21.21 0.66 10.55
N GLN A 242 -21.92 -0.44 10.30
CA GLN A 242 -22.71 -0.68 9.09
C GLN A 242 -23.87 0.33 8.98
N ALA A 243 -23.65 1.57 9.38
CA ALA A 243 -24.67 2.59 9.46
C ALA A 243 -24.77 3.32 8.13
N HIS A 244 -25.31 2.69 7.09
CA HIS A 244 -25.86 3.48 5.97
C HIS A 244 -27.15 2.95 5.31
N HIS A 245 -27.58 1.70 5.50
CA HIS A 245 -28.95 1.29 5.08
C HIS A 245 -29.67 0.42 6.12
N ALA A 246 -28.99 -0.56 6.71
CA ALA A 246 -29.56 -1.41 7.77
C ALA A 246 -30.02 -0.59 8.98
N SER A 247 -29.19 0.34 9.48
CA SER A 247 -29.60 1.23 10.58
C SER A 247 -30.70 2.22 10.20
N GLU A 248 -30.93 2.52 8.92
CA GLU A 248 -32.07 3.34 8.53
C GLU A 248 -33.36 2.52 8.49
N ALA A 249 -33.33 1.33 7.88
CA ALA A 249 -34.44 0.38 7.88
C ALA A 249 -34.84 -0.03 9.30
N GLU A 250 -33.85 -0.31 10.16
CA GLU A 250 -34.02 -0.59 11.58
C GLU A 250 -34.75 0.55 12.30
N ARG A 251 -34.22 1.79 12.22
CA ARG A 251 -34.87 2.96 12.83
C ARG A 251 -36.30 3.19 12.32
N ARG A 252 -36.54 2.95 11.02
CA ARG A 252 -37.88 3.10 10.42
C ARG A 252 -38.85 2.06 10.96
N ILE A 253 -38.44 0.79 11.07
CA ILE A 253 -39.26 -0.26 11.68
C ILE A 253 -39.49 0.03 13.16
N GLU A 254 -38.46 0.34 13.94
CA GLU A 254 -38.59 0.65 15.37
C GLU A 254 -39.59 1.78 15.61
N ALA A 255 -39.47 2.87 14.84
CA ALA A 255 -40.38 4.00 14.93
C ALA A 255 -41.81 3.67 14.48
N ALA A 256 -42.00 2.70 13.59
CA ALA A 256 -43.33 2.22 13.19
C ALA A 256 -43.93 1.31 14.27
N LEU A 257 -43.15 0.36 14.81
CA LEU A 257 -43.56 -0.53 15.89
C LEU A 257 -43.94 0.25 17.16
N ALA A 258 -43.20 1.31 17.49
CA ALA A 258 -43.51 2.17 18.64
C ALA A 258 -44.85 2.92 18.51
N ARG A 259 -45.36 3.11 17.29
CA ARG A 259 -46.65 3.77 17.02
C ARG A 259 -47.79 2.79 16.78
N ASP A 260 -47.50 1.50 16.65
CA ASP A 260 -48.48 0.46 16.36
C ASP A 260 -49.22 0.04 17.65
N PRO A 261 -50.56 0.10 17.69
CA PRO A 261 -51.34 -0.23 18.89
C PRO A 261 -51.15 -1.66 19.41
N GLU A 262 -50.76 -2.62 18.57
CA GLU A 262 -50.61 -4.03 18.94
C GLU A 262 -49.16 -4.41 19.27
N LEU A 263 -48.18 -3.67 18.75
CA LEU A 263 -46.75 -4.00 18.80
C LEU A 263 -45.92 -3.04 19.66
N ALA A 264 -46.46 -1.88 20.03
CA ALA A 264 -45.77 -0.90 20.86
C ALA A 264 -45.32 -1.53 22.19
N GLY A 265 -44.04 -1.36 22.51
CA GLY A 265 -43.43 -1.85 23.75
C GLY A 265 -43.03 -3.33 23.75
N LEU A 266 -43.33 -4.10 22.69
CA LEU A 266 -43.01 -5.54 22.64
C LEU A 266 -41.57 -5.86 22.21
N PHE A 267 -40.94 -4.97 21.43
CA PHE A 267 -39.65 -5.22 20.79
C PHE A 267 -38.54 -4.37 21.42
N ALA A 268 -37.38 -4.98 21.59
CA ALA A 268 -36.13 -4.30 21.93
C ALA A 268 -35.13 -4.47 20.79
N GLY A 269 -34.42 -3.39 20.43
CA GLY A 269 -33.46 -3.36 19.33
C GLY A 269 -32.03 -3.71 19.74
N ASN A 270 -31.24 -4.29 18.83
CA ASN A 270 -29.80 -4.56 18.99
C ASN A 270 -29.41 -5.38 20.23
N GLU A 271 -30.29 -6.28 20.66
CA GLU A 271 -30.16 -7.01 21.91
C GLU A 271 -29.45 -8.35 21.74
N ILE A 272 -28.76 -8.79 22.79
CA ILE A 272 -28.14 -10.12 22.85
C ILE A 272 -29.17 -11.13 23.38
N VAL A 273 -29.45 -12.17 22.59
CA VAL A 273 -30.32 -13.27 23.00
C VAL A 273 -29.50 -14.34 23.71
N ARG A 274 -29.85 -14.61 24.97
CA ARG A 274 -29.24 -15.69 25.75
C ARG A 274 -29.85 -17.02 25.31
N VAL A 275 -29.06 -17.83 24.60
CA VAL A 275 -29.40 -19.18 24.18
C VAL A 275 -28.66 -20.19 25.07
N ALA A 276 -29.30 -21.31 25.40
CA ALA A 276 -28.66 -22.38 26.16
C ALA A 276 -27.78 -23.21 25.22
N GLY A 277 -26.48 -22.92 25.17
CA GLY A 277 -25.53 -23.53 24.23
C GLY A 277 -24.07 -23.25 24.56
N HIS A 278 -23.15 -23.91 23.86
CA HIS A 278 -21.70 -23.92 24.14
C HIS A 278 -20.89 -22.87 23.35
N GLY A 279 -21.55 -21.93 22.64
CA GLY A 279 -20.88 -21.18 21.59
C GLY A 279 -20.98 -19.66 21.68
N ARG A 280 -22.16 -19.09 21.42
CA ARG A 280 -22.31 -17.64 21.24
C ARG A 280 -23.69 -17.16 21.69
N GLN A 281 -23.76 -15.91 22.13
CA GLN A 281 -25.04 -15.24 22.36
C GLN A 281 -25.33 -14.35 21.15
N PRO A 282 -26.23 -14.74 20.23
CA PRO A 282 -26.46 -13.99 19.01
C PRO A 282 -27.05 -12.61 19.33
N ARG A 283 -26.51 -11.56 18.69
CA ARG A 283 -27.07 -10.22 18.73
C ARG A 283 -28.01 -10.06 17.55
N VAL A 284 -29.27 -9.75 17.83
CA VAL A 284 -30.35 -9.65 16.84
C VAL A 284 -30.85 -8.22 16.71
N ASP A 285 -31.41 -7.87 15.55
CA ASP A 285 -31.82 -6.50 15.26
C ASP A 285 -33.04 -6.12 16.07
N LEU A 286 -34.07 -6.96 16.12
CA LEU A 286 -35.24 -6.78 16.98
C LEU A 286 -35.63 -8.08 17.67
N VAL A 287 -35.96 -8.00 18.97
CA VAL A 287 -36.44 -9.17 19.73
C VAL A 287 -37.68 -8.84 20.56
N CYS A 288 -38.71 -9.68 20.41
CA CYS A 288 -39.83 -9.77 21.33
C CYS A 288 -39.64 -11.01 22.20
N ARG A 289 -39.20 -10.79 23.45
CA ARG A 289 -38.91 -11.88 24.40
C ARG A 289 -40.18 -12.56 24.89
N GLU A 290 -41.25 -11.80 25.08
CA GLU A 290 -42.54 -12.29 25.57
C GLU A 290 -43.13 -13.38 24.66
N HIS A 291 -43.08 -13.18 23.34
CA HIS A 291 -43.62 -14.12 22.35
C HIS A 291 -42.52 -14.93 21.63
N ARG A 292 -41.26 -14.78 22.08
CA ARG A 292 -40.07 -15.40 21.49
C ARG A 292 -40.05 -15.24 19.96
N VAL A 293 -40.07 -14.00 19.50
CA VAL A 293 -39.94 -13.61 18.09
C VAL A 293 -38.67 -12.80 17.91
N VAL A 294 -37.90 -13.10 16.88
CA VAL A 294 -36.75 -12.31 16.41
C VAL A 294 -37.07 -11.79 15.03
N VAL A 295 -36.75 -10.53 14.75
CA VAL A 295 -36.77 -9.96 13.41
C VAL A 295 -35.35 -9.53 13.04
N GLU A 296 -34.85 -10.00 11.90
CA GLU A 296 -33.54 -9.62 11.36
C GLU A 296 -33.74 -8.86 10.04
N ILE A 297 -32.97 -7.79 9.87
CA ILE A 297 -33.03 -6.87 8.73
C ILE A 297 -31.76 -7.08 7.89
N ASP A 298 -31.88 -7.93 6.89
CA ASP A 298 -30.77 -8.34 6.03
C ASP A 298 -30.44 -7.27 4.98
N GLY A 299 -29.16 -6.91 4.88
CA GLY A 299 -28.63 -6.07 3.82
C GLY A 299 -28.40 -6.80 2.49
N PRO A 300 -28.22 -6.08 1.37
CA PRO A 300 -28.01 -6.67 0.04
C PRO A 300 -26.78 -7.60 -0.04
N GLU A 301 -25.80 -7.41 0.84
CA GLU A 301 -24.63 -8.29 0.96
C GLU A 301 -24.96 -9.72 1.47
N HIS A 302 -26.12 -9.92 2.09
CA HIS A 302 -26.59 -11.24 2.54
C HIS A 302 -27.24 -12.06 1.41
N GLN A 303 -27.60 -11.44 0.28
CA GLN A 303 -28.24 -12.12 -0.85
C GLN A 303 -27.23 -12.78 -1.81
N ALA A 304 -25.97 -12.33 -1.82
CA ALA A 304 -25.01 -12.68 -2.87
C ALA A 304 -23.94 -13.73 -2.52
N SER A 305 -23.81 -14.17 -1.26
CA SER A 305 -22.96 -15.33 -0.93
C SER A 305 -23.26 -15.86 0.48
N PRO A 306 -23.52 -17.16 0.66
CA PRO A 306 -23.85 -17.64 1.99
C PRO A 306 -22.54 -17.85 2.74
N LYS A 307 -22.35 -17.10 3.83
CA LYS A 307 -21.43 -17.48 4.92
C LYS A 307 -22.00 -18.73 5.60
N PHE A 308 -21.91 -19.87 4.90
CA PHE A 308 -22.75 -21.06 5.05
C PHE A 308 -22.80 -21.67 6.47
N GLY A 309 -21.73 -21.54 7.27
CA GLY A 309 -21.62 -22.21 8.57
C GLY A 309 -22.01 -21.37 9.79
N GLN A 310 -21.66 -20.07 9.81
CA GLN A 310 -21.86 -19.24 11.00
C GLN A 310 -23.30 -18.73 11.12
N ASP A 311 -23.93 -18.42 9.98
CA ASP A 311 -25.31 -17.91 9.96
C ASP A 311 -26.33 -19.04 10.26
N ARG A 312 -26.11 -20.23 9.69
CA ARG A 312 -26.93 -21.41 10.02
C ARG A 312 -26.81 -21.85 11.48
N HIS A 313 -25.63 -21.70 12.09
CA HIS A 313 -25.46 -22.03 13.50
C HIS A 313 -26.24 -21.07 14.40
N ARG A 314 -26.23 -19.78 14.07
CA ARG A 314 -27.04 -18.75 14.74
C ARG A 314 -28.53 -19.03 14.63
N ASP A 315 -29.02 -19.33 13.43
CA ASP A 315 -30.43 -19.68 13.21
C ASP A 315 -30.82 -20.94 14.01
N TYR A 316 -29.94 -21.94 14.04
CA TYR A 316 -30.12 -23.15 14.85
C TYR A 316 -30.19 -22.84 16.34
N GLU A 317 -29.29 -22.01 16.88
CA GLU A 317 -29.28 -21.63 18.30
C GLU A 317 -30.56 -20.88 18.70
N LEU A 318 -31.03 -19.95 17.86
CA LEU A 318 -32.30 -19.24 18.07
C LEU A 318 -33.50 -20.19 18.01
N MET A 319 -33.52 -21.10 17.04
CA MET A 319 -34.56 -22.12 16.90
C MET A 319 -34.62 -23.05 18.12
N VAL A 320 -33.48 -23.54 18.61
CA VAL A 320 -33.40 -24.40 19.80
C VAL A 320 -33.81 -23.65 21.07
N ALA A 321 -33.49 -22.36 21.16
CA ALA A 321 -34.00 -21.49 22.23
C ALA A 321 -35.51 -21.19 22.09
N GLY A 322 -36.14 -21.71 21.03
CA GLY A 322 -37.56 -21.61 20.76
C GLY A 322 -37.98 -20.24 20.24
N TYR A 323 -37.09 -19.49 19.58
CA TYR A 323 -37.43 -18.26 18.89
C TYR A 323 -37.90 -18.55 17.45
N LEU A 324 -38.91 -17.79 17.02
CA LEU A 324 -39.31 -17.72 15.62
C LEU A 324 -38.61 -16.52 14.97
N VAL A 325 -37.79 -16.78 13.94
CA VAL A 325 -37.00 -15.76 13.24
C VAL A 325 -37.72 -15.32 11.96
N LEU A 326 -38.02 -14.03 11.84
CA LEU A 326 -38.53 -13.39 10.64
C LEU A 326 -37.41 -12.56 10.01
N ARG A 327 -37.04 -12.83 8.76
CA ARG A 327 -36.07 -12.02 8.01
C ARG A 327 -36.79 -11.07 7.06
N LEU A 328 -36.40 -9.79 7.10
CA LEU A 328 -36.84 -8.74 6.19
C LEU A 328 -35.61 -8.17 5.50
N THR A 329 -35.69 -7.86 4.21
CA THR A 329 -34.58 -7.18 3.53
C THR A 329 -34.69 -5.67 3.70
N ASN A 330 -33.57 -4.96 3.62
CA ASN A 330 -33.58 -3.48 3.59
C ASN A 330 -34.54 -2.93 2.52
N ASP A 331 -34.57 -3.54 1.33
CA ASP A 331 -35.43 -3.10 0.23
C ASP A 331 -36.92 -3.29 0.56
N GLN A 332 -37.30 -4.39 1.21
CA GLN A 332 -38.69 -4.60 1.66
C GLN A 332 -39.15 -3.52 2.63
N VAL A 333 -38.26 -3.05 3.50
CA VAL A 333 -38.56 -1.98 4.46
C VAL A 333 -38.61 -0.62 3.79
N ALA A 334 -37.75 -0.39 2.79
CA ALA A 334 -37.69 0.85 2.05
C ALA A 334 -38.89 1.03 1.11
N GLU A 335 -39.31 -0.05 0.44
CA GLU A 335 -40.40 -0.07 -0.54
C GLU A 335 -41.79 -0.03 0.12
N ASP A 336 -42.02 -0.86 1.14
CA ASP A 336 -43.33 -0.96 1.81
C ASP A 336 -43.19 -1.27 3.31
N LEU A 337 -42.98 -0.21 4.09
CA LEU A 337 -42.90 -0.29 5.55
C LEU A 337 -44.19 -0.82 6.19
N GLN A 338 -45.37 -0.53 5.62
CA GLN A 338 -46.63 -1.01 6.18
C GLN A 338 -46.74 -2.52 6.07
N PHE A 339 -46.41 -3.07 4.90
CA PHE A 339 -46.40 -4.51 4.69
C PHE A 339 -45.34 -5.23 5.55
N ALA A 340 -44.18 -4.61 5.78
CA ALA A 340 -43.18 -5.12 6.71
C ALA A 340 -43.73 -5.21 8.15
N VAL A 341 -44.45 -4.18 8.63
CA VAL A 341 -45.09 -4.19 9.96
C VAL A 341 -46.21 -5.24 10.04
N GLU A 342 -47.01 -5.42 8.99
CA GLU A 342 -48.03 -6.47 8.93
C GLU A 342 -47.44 -7.87 9.07
N LYS A 343 -46.29 -8.15 8.41
CA LYS A 343 -45.58 -9.43 8.57
C LYS A 343 -45.17 -9.66 10.02
N ILE A 344 -44.62 -8.64 10.68
CA ILE A 344 -44.25 -8.72 12.10
C ILE A 344 -45.50 -8.99 12.96
N ARG A 345 -46.60 -8.29 12.68
CA ARG A 345 -47.87 -8.48 13.41
C ARG A 345 -48.42 -9.88 13.25
N ALA A 346 -48.40 -10.43 12.04
CA ALA A 346 -48.85 -11.79 11.76
C ALA A 346 -48.03 -12.82 12.55
N VAL A 347 -46.70 -12.66 12.59
CA VAL A 347 -45.79 -13.53 13.35
C VAL A 347 -46.04 -13.44 14.85
N VAL A 348 -46.25 -12.24 15.39
CA VAL A 348 -46.59 -12.05 16.81
C VAL A 348 -47.94 -12.68 17.15
N ARG A 349 -48.98 -12.47 16.33
CA ARG A 349 -50.31 -13.06 16.53
C ARG A 349 -50.27 -14.58 16.51
N LEU A 350 -49.53 -15.17 15.56
CA LEU A 350 -49.31 -16.62 15.52
C LEU A 350 -48.72 -17.14 16.84
N ARG A 351 -47.77 -16.41 17.42
CA ARG A 351 -47.10 -16.81 18.67
C ARG A 351 -47.95 -16.59 19.91
N ARG A 352 -48.85 -15.61 19.91
CA ARG A 352 -49.87 -15.43 20.96
C ARG A 352 -50.87 -16.58 21.01
N THR A 353 -51.17 -17.21 19.88
CA THR A 353 -52.13 -18.33 19.81
C THR A 353 -51.51 -19.70 20.13
N LEU A 354 -50.18 -19.80 20.20
CA LEU A 354 -49.49 -21.04 20.52
C LEU A 354 -49.32 -21.16 22.05
N PRO A 355 -49.73 -22.27 22.68
CA PRO A 355 -49.51 -22.47 24.10
C PRO A 355 -48.01 -22.40 24.40
N SER A 356 -47.65 -21.67 25.46
CA SER A 356 -46.25 -21.51 25.87
C SER A 356 -45.65 -22.89 26.18
N PRO A 357 -44.38 -23.20 25.83
CA PRO A 357 -43.76 -24.51 26.06
C PRO A 357 -43.61 -24.92 27.55
N GLY A 358 -44.22 -24.20 28.49
CA GLY A 358 -44.26 -24.51 29.91
C GLY A 358 -45.66 -24.85 30.46
N ASP A 359 -46.70 -24.91 29.62
CA ASP A 359 -48.09 -25.05 30.09
C ASP A 359 -48.71 -26.45 29.84
N THR A 360 -47.88 -27.46 29.56
CA THR A 360 -48.33 -28.86 29.54
C THR A 360 -48.16 -29.47 30.92
N THR A 361 -49.11 -29.18 31.81
CA THR A 361 -49.34 -30.02 33.00
C THR A 361 -50.56 -30.89 32.74
N ARG A 362 -50.34 -32.16 32.41
CA ARG A 362 -51.17 -33.28 32.88
C ARG A 362 -50.46 -34.61 32.69
#